data_AF-A0ABD5V5G6-F1
#
_entry.id   AF-A0ABD5V5G6-F1
#
_cell.length_a   1.000
_cell.length_b   1.000
_cell.length_c   1.000
_cell.angle_alpha   90.00
_cell.angle_beta   90.00
_cell.angle_gamma   90.00
#
_symmetry.space_group_name_H-M   'P 1'
#
loop_
_entity.id
_entity.type
_entity.pdbx_description
1 polymer ?
#
loop_
_entity_poly.entity_id
_entity_poly.type
_entity_poly.pdbx_seq_one_letter_code
_entity_poly.pdbx_strand_id
1 'polypeptide(L)'
;MPRSRPAVAARLLALVLLLGSAAALGAAATADPSETTIVEVYPNTNHAGNAGEYLVVEFPDDGDLAEYSLTDGKTTTPLGDDTVSGAVAFSRAPDLTRGKVAHPVYELPEHFAMA
;
A
#
# COMPACT_ATOMS: atom_id res chain seq x y z
N MET A 1 36.36 69.67 -5.78
CA MET A 1 36.96 68.41 -6.26
C MET A 1 38.13 68.05 -5.35
N PRO A 2 38.55 66.78 -5.23
CA PRO A 2 37.79 65.53 -5.18
C PRO A 2 37.81 65.02 -3.70
N ARG A 3 37.61 63.76 -3.26
CA ARG A 3 37.32 62.43 -3.84
C ARG A 3 36.07 61.84 -3.13
N SER A 4 35.84 60.53 -3.25
CA SER A 4 34.73 59.76 -2.67
C SER A 4 35.18 58.33 -2.28
N ARG A 5 34.38 57.62 -1.47
CA ARG A 5 34.42 56.15 -1.12
C ARG A 5 35.34 55.77 0.07
N PRO A 6 35.11 54.61 0.75
CA PRO A 6 34.20 53.50 0.42
C PRO A 6 33.18 53.09 1.51
N ALA A 7 32.30 52.15 1.16
CA ALA A 7 31.27 51.57 2.03
C ALA A 7 31.65 50.17 2.53
N VAL A 8 31.31 49.86 3.80
CA VAL A 8 31.17 48.51 4.37
C VAL A 8 30.04 48.61 5.41
N ALA A 9 28.79 48.25 5.14
CA ALA A 9 28.27 46.90 4.96
C ALA A 9 28.39 45.99 6.21
N ALA A 10 27.89 46.44 7.36
CA ALA A 10 27.71 45.58 8.54
C ALA A 10 26.35 44.85 8.46
N ARG A 11 26.39 43.58 8.05
CA ARG A 11 25.20 42.71 7.99
C ARG A 11 24.79 42.26 9.39
N LEU A 12 23.59 42.62 9.83
CA LEU A 12 22.96 42.00 11.01
C LEU A 12 22.46 40.60 10.63
N LEU A 13 23.12 39.59 11.21
CA LEU A 13 22.84 38.18 10.99
C LEU A 13 21.62 37.75 11.82
N ALA A 14 20.44 37.74 11.22
CA ALA A 14 19.24 37.21 11.85
C ALA A 14 19.26 35.67 11.82
N LEU A 15 19.66 35.05 12.94
CA LEU A 15 19.58 33.61 13.15
C LEU A 15 18.12 33.20 13.41
N VAL A 16 17.41 32.73 12.38
CA VAL A 16 16.09 32.12 12.52
C VAL A 16 16.21 30.60 12.41
N LEU A 17 16.21 29.93 13.55
CA LEU A 17 16.12 28.47 13.65
C LEU A 17 14.68 28.01 13.35
N LEU A 18 14.38 27.78 12.07
CA LEU A 18 13.15 27.11 11.65
C LEU A 18 13.29 25.60 11.89
N LEU A 19 12.81 25.14 13.05
CA LEU A 19 12.63 23.72 13.31
C LEU A 19 11.46 23.16 12.51
N GLY A 20 11.67 22.00 11.90
CA GLY A 20 10.71 20.89 11.90
C GLY A 20 9.38 21.10 11.19
N SER A 21 9.28 20.59 9.95
CA SER A 21 8.43 19.43 9.64
C SER A 21 8.56 19.07 8.16
N ALA A 22 9.35 18.04 7.85
CA ALA A 22 9.27 17.36 6.56
C ALA A 22 8.05 16.41 6.60
N ALA A 23 6.85 17.00 6.49
CA ALA A 23 5.67 16.21 6.15
C ALA A 23 5.86 15.73 4.71
N ALA A 24 6.36 14.51 4.55
CA ALA A 24 6.28 13.81 3.29
C ALA A 24 4.80 13.55 3.03
N LEU A 25 4.16 14.43 2.25
CA LEU A 25 2.90 14.08 1.61
C LEU A 25 3.23 12.94 0.64
N GLY A 26 3.04 11.71 1.10
CA GLY A 26 2.90 10.59 0.20
C GLY A 26 1.76 10.94 -0.74
N ALA A 27 2.08 11.15 -2.02
CA ALA A 27 1.05 11.26 -3.03
C ALA A 27 0.27 9.95 -2.98
N ALA A 28 -1.00 10.01 -2.59
CA ALA A 28 -1.91 8.92 -2.84
C ALA A 28 -1.91 8.73 -4.35
N ALA A 29 -1.32 7.63 -4.82
CA ALA A 29 -1.44 7.25 -6.22
C ALA A 29 -2.94 7.07 -6.46
N THR A 30 -3.51 7.91 -7.33
CA THR A 30 -4.83 7.63 -7.87
C THR A 30 -4.66 6.34 -8.66
N ALA A 31 -5.16 5.22 -8.12
CA ALA A 31 -5.17 3.96 -8.84
C ALA A 31 -5.85 4.21 -10.18
N ASP A 32 -5.15 3.90 -11.27
CA ASP A 32 -5.78 3.90 -12.58
C ASP A 32 -6.82 2.75 -12.56
N PRO A 33 -8.08 2.95 -12.96
CA PRO A 33 -9.08 1.87 -12.94
C PRO A 33 -8.72 0.69 -13.86
N SER A 34 -7.67 0.81 -14.68
CA SER A 34 -7.08 -0.29 -15.44
C SER A 34 -5.96 -1.07 -14.72
N GLU A 35 -5.51 -0.65 -13.53
CA GLU A 35 -4.39 -1.26 -12.80
C GLU A 35 -4.81 -2.07 -11.57
N THR A 36 -4.42 -3.36 -11.55
CA THR A 36 -4.60 -4.25 -10.41
C THR A 36 -3.84 -3.76 -9.17
N THR A 37 -4.56 -3.46 -8.09
CA THR A 37 -4.01 -2.73 -6.93
C THR A 37 -4.38 -3.42 -5.61
N ILE A 38 -3.41 -3.64 -4.71
CA ILE A 38 -3.71 -4.04 -3.33
C ILE A 38 -4.30 -2.84 -2.57
N VAL A 39 -5.57 -2.92 -2.18
CA VAL A 39 -6.31 -1.81 -1.55
C VAL A 39 -6.50 -2.00 -0.03
N GLU A 40 -6.39 -3.22 0.48
CA GLU A 40 -6.46 -3.51 1.92
C GLU A 40 -5.55 -4.70 2.29
N VAL A 41 -4.95 -4.68 3.48
CA VAL A 41 -4.24 -5.81 4.08
C VAL A 41 -4.60 -5.90 5.56
N TYR A 42 -5.01 -7.08 6.02
CA TYR A 42 -5.37 -7.38 7.41
C TYR A 42 -4.50 -8.52 7.98
N PRO A 43 -3.23 -8.24 8.33
CA PRO A 43 -2.25 -9.23 8.77
C PRO A 43 -2.39 -9.57 10.26
N ASN A 44 -1.74 -10.66 10.69
CA ASN A 44 -1.51 -11.00 12.11
C ASN A 44 -2.74 -10.86 13.03
N THR A 45 -3.82 -11.57 12.70
CA THR A 45 -5.07 -11.47 13.46
C THR A 45 -4.97 -12.06 14.87
N ASN A 46 -5.87 -11.65 15.76
CA ASN A 46 -5.94 -12.16 17.13
C ASN A 46 -6.55 -13.57 17.25
N HIS A 47 -6.87 -14.24 16.14
CA HIS A 47 -7.33 -15.62 16.14
C HIS A 47 -6.14 -16.60 16.14
N ALA A 48 -6.37 -17.83 16.59
CA ALA A 48 -5.34 -18.86 16.61
C ALA A 48 -4.79 -19.11 15.18
N GLY A 49 -3.45 -19.11 15.05
CA GLY A 49 -2.79 -19.28 13.75
C GLY A 49 -3.09 -18.18 12.73
N ASN A 50 -3.36 -16.95 13.20
CA ASN A 50 -3.78 -15.79 12.39
C ASN A 50 -5.11 -15.99 11.63
N ALA A 51 -5.92 -17.01 11.94
CA ALA A 51 -7.06 -17.41 11.12
C ALA A 51 -8.04 -16.27 10.77
N GLY A 52 -8.27 -16.05 9.48
CA GLY A 52 -9.03 -14.91 8.97
C GLY A 52 -8.20 -13.64 8.77
N GLU A 53 -6.88 -13.78 8.60
CA GLU A 53 -6.04 -12.85 7.86
C GLU A 53 -6.45 -12.82 6.39
N TYR A 54 -6.41 -11.65 5.77
CA TYR A 54 -6.76 -11.47 4.37
C TYR A 54 -6.11 -10.22 3.80
N LEU A 55 -6.12 -10.11 2.47
CA LEU A 55 -5.91 -8.86 1.75
C LEU A 55 -7.00 -8.69 0.69
N VAL A 56 -7.20 -7.46 0.23
CA VAL A 56 -8.15 -7.13 -0.84
C VAL A 56 -7.37 -6.53 -2.01
N VAL A 57 -7.61 -7.05 -3.21
CA VAL A 57 -7.07 -6.56 -4.47
C VAL A 57 -8.24 -6.03 -5.30
N GLU A 58 -8.12 -4.80 -5.78
CA GLU A 58 -8.97 -4.24 -6.83
C GLU A 58 -8.44 -4.75 -8.18
N PHE A 59 -9.28 -5.42 -8.97
CA PHE A 59 -9.00 -5.80 -10.35
C PHE A 59 -9.79 -4.92 -11.34
N PRO A 60 -9.24 -4.66 -12.54
CA PRO A 60 -10.04 -4.12 -13.64
C PRO A 60 -11.15 -5.09 -14.05
N ASP A 61 -12.08 -4.61 -14.90
CA ASP A 61 -13.06 -5.46 -15.55
C ASP A 61 -12.36 -6.60 -16.33
N ASP A 62 -12.94 -7.81 -16.28
CA ASP A 62 -12.41 -9.03 -16.90
C ASP A 62 -10.94 -9.41 -16.51
N GLY A 63 -10.52 -9.11 -15.28
CA GLY A 63 -9.20 -9.47 -14.75
C GLY A 63 -9.02 -10.99 -14.55
N ASP A 64 -8.07 -11.58 -15.28
CA ASP A 64 -7.75 -13.02 -15.22
C ASP A 64 -6.78 -13.34 -14.08
N LEU A 65 -7.20 -14.12 -13.07
CA LEU A 65 -6.37 -14.48 -11.91
C LEU A 65 -5.16 -15.36 -12.28
N ALA A 66 -5.17 -16.05 -13.43
CA ALA A 66 -4.08 -16.93 -13.85
C ALA A 66 -2.79 -16.15 -14.18
N GLU A 67 -2.92 -14.87 -14.55
CA GLU A 67 -1.79 -13.97 -14.82
C GLU A 67 -1.16 -13.41 -13.53
N TYR A 68 -1.75 -13.66 -12.36
CA TYR A 68 -1.31 -13.07 -11.08
C TYR A 68 -0.79 -14.11 -10.08
N SER A 69 0.28 -13.70 -9.39
CA SER A 69 0.76 -14.37 -8.20
C SER A 69 1.05 -13.36 -7.09
N LEU A 70 0.84 -13.79 -5.85
CA LEU A 70 1.09 -13.01 -4.64
C LEU A 70 2.39 -13.49 -4.00
N THR A 71 3.24 -12.56 -3.57
CA THR A 71 4.50 -12.87 -2.88
C THR A 71 4.67 -12.07 -1.58
N ASP A 72 5.18 -12.72 -0.53
CA ASP A 72 5.63 -12.09 0.72
C ASP A 72 7.15 -11.79 0.70
N GLY A 73 7.80 -11.98 -0.46
CA GLY A 73 9.26 -11.89 -0.64
C GLY A 73 10.04 -13.17 -0.29
N LYS A 74 9.38 -14.22 0.21
CA LYS A 74 9.96 -15.54 0.53
C LYS A 74 9.17 -16.68 -0.13
N THR A 75 7.85 -16.56 -0.11
CA THR A 75 6.84 -17.47 -0.66
C THR A 75 6.12 -16.75 -1.78
N THR A 76 5.82 -17.46 -2.87
CA THR A 76 4.98 -16.97 -3.97
C THR A 76 3.90 -17.99 -4.25
N THR A 77 2.67 -17.54 -4.44
CA THR A 77 1.49 -18.39 -4.67
C THR A 77 0.62 -17.83 -5.81
N PRO A 78 0.08 -18.64 -6.72
CA PRO A 78 -0.87 -18.18 -7.73
C PRO A 78 -2.21 -17.76 -7.09
N LEU A 79 -2.99 -16.91 -7.76
CA LEU A 79 -4.30 -16.47 -7.26
C LEU A 79 -5.49 -17.36 -7.69
N GLY A 80 -5.36 -18.12 -8.77
CA GLY A 80 -6.38 -19.04 -9.27
C GLY A 80 -6.48 -19.00 -10.79
N ASP A 81 -7.50 -19.66 -11.36
CA ASP A 81 -7.77 -19.73 -12.81
C ASP A 81 -9.11 -19.05 -13.19
N ASP A 82 -9.70 -18.26 -12.28
CA ASP A 82 -10.99 -17.59 -12.47
C ASP A 82 -10.81 -16.15 -12.99
N THR A 83 -11.80 -15.64 -13.74
CA THR A 83 -11.89 -14.23 -14.12
C THR A 83 -12.72 -13.45 -13.09
N VAL A 84 -12.24 -12.29 -12.66
CA VAL A 84 -12.86 -11.43 -11.63
C VAL A 84 -12.93 -9.96 -12.06
N SER A 85 -13.62 -9.12 -11.29
CA SER A 85 -13.66 -7.67 -11.48
C SER A 85 -13.91 -6.96 -10.15
N GLY A 86 -13.29 -5.80 -9.96
CA GLY A 86 -13.37 -5.00 -8.74
C GLY A 86 -12.66 -5.62 -7.53
N ALA A 87 -12.98 -5.13 -6.34
CA ALA A 87 -12.40 -5.59 -5.07
C ALA A 87 -12.73 -7.07 -4.75
N VAL A 88 -11.69 -7.90 -4.67
CA VAL A 88 -11.72 -9.31 -4.30
C VAL A 88 -10.79 -9.58 -3.11
N ALA A 89 -11.26 -10.33 -2.13
CA ALA A 89 -10.48 -10.70 -0.95
C ALA A 89 -9.83 -12.08 -1.10
N PHE A 90 -8.60 -12.22 -0.62
CA PHE A 90 -7.83 -13.47 -0.60
C PHE A 90 -7.46 -13.86 0.83
N SER A 91 -7.73 -15.09 1.22
CA SER A 91 -7.52 -15.54 2.61
C SER A 91 -7.25 -17.04 2.72
N ARG A 92 -6.43 -17.43 3.70
CA ARG A 92 -6.21 -18.84 4.07
C ARG A 92 -7.30 -19.44 4.97
N ALA A 93 -8.27 -18.63 5.38
CA ALA A 93 -9.44 -19.09 6.14
C ALA A 93 -10.70 -18.42 5.57
N PRO A 94 -11.08 -18.73 4.32
CA PRO A 94 -12.06 -17.96 3.57
C PRO A 94 -13.43 -17.90 4.26
N ASP A 95 -13.85 -18.97 4.96
CA ASP A 95 -15.11 -18.99 5.71
C ASP A 95 -15.15 -18.00 6.89
N LEU A 96 -14.03 -17.77 7.57
CA LEU A 96 -13.95 -16.74 8.62
C LEU A 96 -13.91 -15.33 8.02
N THR A 97 -13.24 -15.19 6.87
CA THR A 97 -13.09 -13.90 6.18
C THR A 97 -14.40 -13.44 5.52
N ARG A 98 -15.23 -14.36 5.01
CA ARG A 98 -16.59 -14.07 4.50
C ARG A 98 -17.52 -13.41 5.54
N GLY A 99 -17.25 -13.60 6.84
CA GLY A 99 -17.95 -12.91 7.92
C GLY A 99 -17.41 -11.51 8.26
N LYS A 100 -16.34 -11.06 7.60
CA LYS A 100 -15.60 -9.82 7.88
C LYS A 100 -15.63 -8.80 6.73
N VAL A 101 -15.64 -9.27 5.48
CA VAL A 101 -15.59 -8.42 4.29
C VAL A 101 -16.90 -8.48 3.48
N ALA A 102 -17.18 -7.43 2.72
CA ALA A 102 -18.30 -7.38 1.77
C ALA A 102 -17.97 -7.95 0.37
N HIS A 103 -16.72 -8.33 0.16
CA HIS A 103 -16.16 -8.74 -1.13
C HIS A 103 -16.25 -10.26 -1.34
N PRO A 104 -16.22 -10.77 -2.59
CA PRO A 104 -15.94 -12.17 -2.88
C PRO A 104 -14.64 -12.61 -2.19
N VAL A 105 -14.63 -13.82 -1.62
CA VAL A 105 -13.47 -14.35 -0.88
C VAL A 105 -12.96 -15.63 -1.51
N TYR A 106 -11.74 -15.57 -2.01
CA TYR A 106 -10.98 -16.67 -2.59
C TYR A 106 -9.99 -17.26 -1.57
N GLU A 107 -9.72 -18.55 -1.73
CA GLU A 107 -8.78 -19.27 -0.87
C GLU A 107 -7.34 -19.07 -1.35
N LEU A 108 -6.43 -18.74 -0.43
CA LEU A 108 -5.00 -18.77 -0.71
C LEU A 108 -4.43 -20.16 -0.41
N PRO A 109 -3.60 -20.72 -1.30
CA PRO A 109 -2.88 -21.96 -1.03
C PRO A 109 -2.05 -21.90 0.26
N GLU A 110 -1.79 -23.07 0.86
CA GLU A 110 -1.13 -23.16 2.15
C GLU A 110 0.26 -22.50 2.16
N HIS A 111 0.66 -22.04 3.37
CA HIS A 111 1.95 -21.41 3.70
C HIS A 111 2.17 -19.94 3.29
N PHE A 112 1.26 -19.27 2.58
CA PHE A 112 1.39 -17.80 2.46
C PHE A 112 1.28 -17.13 3.85
N ALA A 113 2.17 -16.18 4.17
CA ALA A 113 2.18 -15.49 5.45
C ALA A 113 1.92 -13.99 5.26
N MET A 114 0.86 -13.48 5.87
CA MET A 114 0.57 -12.04 5.93
C MET A 114 1.18 -11.46 7.22
N ALA A 115 2.50 -11.25 7.24
CA ALA A 115 3.24 -10.82 8.43
C ALA A 115 4.46 -9.94 8.15
#